data_AF-A0A2E9RT30-F1
#
_entry.id   AF-A0A2E9RT30-F1
#
_cell.length_a   1.000
_cell.length_b   1.000
_cell.length_c   1.000
_cell.angle_alpha   90.00
_cell.angle_beta   90.00
_cell.angle_gamma   90.00
#
_symmetry.space_group_name_H-M   'P 1'
#
loop_
_entity.id
_entity.type
_entity.pdbx_description
1 polymer ?
#
loop_
_entity_poly.entity_id
_entity_poly.type
_entity_poly.pdbx_seq_one_letter_code
_entity_poly.pdbx_strand_id
1 'polypeptide(L)'
;MVFPLATISFVCAQFGELPTKSKGKLNGILVAKGNAWIEVKDDEGYPHRYLPGWVGGPPNRGGGFDRAVLSQLDDIPVGNRVQLTWHWDGHLRVDRLKLLRPYNRKGVTVGKILDKGDHWVEMSSSRFGIPFRYYARWVGGLPERGGGYDEGTLSSIEELQPDDKVKLTWVFDARPRIVSFRGVEEEESLFVPFYEKVDLFRPQPRAPISSSPANPFDQVTPKTPSTVNPFGRDAGSPFDHVSPNASPVPSVVSPFDMTPSPSIGVAPNASNPFEKQPISPPVATPSPFDSNIPANPFDVQSKPIPTNSFDK
;
A
#
# COMPACT_ATOMS: atom_id res chain seq x y z
N MET A 1 -66.59 23.65 21.30
CA MET A 1 -65.46 23.05 20.57
C MET A 1 -64.40 24.12 20.38
N VAL A 2 -63.30 24.03 21.12
CA VAL A 2 -62.15 24.94 21.03
C VAL A 2 -60.93 24.03 20.98
N PHE A 3 -60.21 24.05 19.86
CA PHE A 3 -58.94 23.34 19.70
C PHE A 3 -57.80 24.20 20.25
N PRO A 4 -56.83 23.65 21.01
CA PRO A 4 -55.65 24.40 21.40
C PRO A 4 -54.63 24.42 20.26
N LEU A 5 -54.04 25.59 20.03
CA LEU A 5 -52.87 25.80 19.17
C LEU A 5 -51.67 25.04 19.74
N ALA A 6 -51.09 24.15 18.92
CA ALA A 6 -49.78 23.57 19.18
C ALA A 6 -48.70 24.57 18.76
N THR A 7 -47.97 25.08 19.74
CA THR A 7 -46.75 25.87 19.55
C THR A 7 -45.64 24.95 19.04
N ILE A 8 -45.19 25.18 17.80
CA ILE A 8 -44.01 24.54 17.23
C ILE A 8 -42.79 25.22 17.85
N SER A 9 -42.19 24.59 18.85
CA SER A 9 -40.86 24.97 19.34
C SER A 9 -39.82 24.58 18.29
N PHE A 10 -39.28 25.59 17.60
CA PHE A 10 -38.13 25.47 16.74
C PHE A 10 -36.90 25.20 17.63
N VAL A 11 -36.50 23.93 17.72
CA VAL A 11 -35.23 23.56 18.34
C VAL A 11 -34.13 24.00 17.38
N CYS A 12 -33.52 25.15 17.66
CA CYS A 12 -32.23 25.51 17.10
C CYS A 12 -31.24 24.41 17.48
N ALA A 13 -30.92 23.53 16.51
CA ALA A 13 -29.79 22.64 16.62
C ALA A 13 -28.54 23.50 16.80
N GLN A 14 -27.90 23.35 17.96
CA GLN A 14 -26.56 23.85 18.25
C GLN A 14 -25.64 23.45 17.11
N PHE A 15 -25.08 24.45 16.42
CA PHE A 15 -23.92 24.28 15.57
C PHE A 15 -22.85 23.58 16.41
N GLY A 16 -22.57 22.31 16.06
CA GLY A 16 -21.52 21.52 16.68
C GLY A 16 -20.19 22.27 16.61
N GLU A 17 -19.43 22.17 17.68
CA GLU A 17 -18.08 22.70 17.81
C GLU A 17 -17.26 22.44 16.54
N LEU A 18 -16.81 23.51 15.88
CA LEU A 18 -15.86 23.41 14.77
C LEU A 18 -14.61 22.69 15.28
N PRO A 19 -14.21 21.54 14.70
CA PRO A 19 -12.89 20.98 15.01
C PRO A 19 -11.82 21.99 14.58
N THR A 20 -11.20 22.62 15.58
CA THR A 20 -10.37 23.85 15.58
C THR A 20 -8.90 23.59 15.27
N LYS A 21 -8.59 22.57 14.46
CA LYS A 21 -7.18 22.30 14.12
C LYS A 21 -6.81 23.00 12.83
N SER A 22 -6.00 24.05 12.94
CA SER A 22 -5.41 24.73 11.78
C SER A 22 -4.23 23.99 11.17
N LYS A 23 -3.76 22.90 11.80
CA LYS A 23 -2.72 22.00 11.29
C LYS A 23 -2.78 20.63 11.95
N GLY A 24 -2.24 19.62 11.28
CA GLY A 24 -2.27 18.26 11.77
C GLY A 24 -1.34 17.30 11.02
N LYS A 25 -1.28 16.07 11.53
CA LYS A 25 -0.68 14.92 10.88
C LYS A 25 -1.68 13.79 10.87
N LEU A 26 -1.76 13.05 9.79
CA LEU A 26 -2.58 11.85 9.70
C LEU A 26 -1.87 10.75 8.89
N ASN A 27 -2.29 9.52 9.13
CA ASN A 27 -1.97 8.39 8.25
C ASN A 27 -3.26 8.00 7.53
N GLY A 28 -3.13 7.50 6.30
CA GLY A 28 -4.29 7.11 5.50
C GLY A 28 -3.90 6.49 4.18
N ILE A 29 -4.89 6.21 3.34
CA ILE A 29 -4.73 5.69 1.98
C ILE A 29 -4.91 6.84 1.00
N LEU A 30 -3.95 7.04 0.09
CA LEU A 30 -4.10 7.97 -1.02
C LEU A 30 -5.12 7.39 -2.01
N VAL A 31 -6.37 7.82 -1.97
CA VAL A 31 -7.47 7.21 -2.75
C VAL A 31 -7.62 7.81 -4.14
N ALA A 32 -7.24 9.08 -4.31
CA ALA A 32 -7.26 9.76 -5.60
C ALA A 32 -6.23 10.89 -5.65
N LYS A 33 -5.88 11.31 -6.86
CA LYS A 33 -5.07 12.51 -7.11
C LYS A 33 -5.46 13.15 -8.44
N GLY A 34 -5.26 14.46 -8.54
CA GLY A 34 -5.33 15.22 -9.78
C GLY A 34 -4.11 16.15 -9.91
N ASN A 35 -4.12 17.01 -10.92
CA ASN A 35 -2.96 17.86 -11.26
C ASN A 35 -2.49 18.77 -10.12
N ALA A 36 -3.40 19.16 -9.21
CA ALA A 36 -3.10 20.07 -8.11
C ALA A 36 -3.84 19.70 -6.82
N TRP A 37 -4.21 18.44 -6.64
CA TRP A 37 -4.87 17.98 -5.42
C TRP A 37 -4.62 16.49 -5.21
N ILE A 38 -4.71 16.07 -3.95
CA ILE A 38 -4.80 14.67 -3.55
C ILE A 38 -6.01 14.45 -2.67
N GLU A 39 -6.49 13.23 -2.60
CA GLU A 39 -7.52 12.81 -1.67
C GLU A 39 -7.00 11.66 -0.83
N VAL A 40 -7.00 11.84 0.49
CA VAL A 40 -6.52 10.86 1.45
C VAL A 40 -7.68 10.44 2.33
N LYS A 41 -7.96 9.14 2.34
CA LYS A 41 -8.89 8.49 3.27
C LYS A 41 -8.11 8.18 4.53
N ASP A 42 -8.48 8.80 5.64
CA ASP A 42 -7.84 8.52 6.93
C ASP A 42 -8.16 7.10 7.44
N ASP A 43 -7.57 6.73 8.57
CA ASP A 43 -7.79 5.41 9.17
C ASP A 43 -9.20 5.21 9.75
N GLU A 44 -9.95 6.30 9.93
CA GLU A 44 -11.35 6.29 10.36
C GLU A 44 -12.31 6.11 9.16
N GLY A 45 -11.78 6.23 7.94
CA GLY A 45 -12.49 5.98 6.70
C GLY A 45 -13.00 7.23 6.00
N TYR A 46 -12.62 8.42 6.45
CA TYR A 46 -13.09 9.69 5.88
C TYR A 46 -12.11 10.22 4.83
N PRO A 47 -12.55 10.38 3.57
CA PRO A 47 -11.74 10.99 2.52
C PRO A 47 -11.76 12.52 2.61
N HIS A 48 -10.57 13.12 2.59
CA HIS A 48 -10.41 14.57 2.52
C HIS A 48 -9.50 14.96 1.35
N ARG A 49 -9.87 16.07 0.69
CA ARG A 49 -9.10 16.64 -0.41
C ARG A 49 -8.12 17.70 0.10
N TYR A 50 -6.86 17.58 -0.31
CA TYR A 50 -5.79 18.50 0.03
C TYR A 50 -5.18 19.11 -1.22
N LEU A 51 -4.82 20.39 -1.13
CA LEU A 51 -4.19 21.17 -2.19
C LEU A 51 -2.74 21.49 -1.78
N PRO A 52 -1.80 21.67 -2.72
CA PRO A 52 -0.53 22.31 -2.40
C PRO A 52 -0.72 23.73 -1.89
N GLY A 53 0.25 24.24 -1.13
CA GLY A 53 0.32 25.66 -0.77
C GLY A 53 0.46 26.55 -2.01
N TRP A 54 -0.03 27.79 -1.93
CA TRP A 54 0.16 28.80 -2.96
C TRP A 54 1.44 29.61 -2.68
N VAL A 55 2.27 29.82 -3.70
CA VAL A 55 3.53 30.55 -3.60
C VAL A 55 3.56 31.66 -4.64
N GLY A 56 4.03 32.85 -4.25
CA GLY A 56 4.14 34.02 -5.12
C GLY A 56 2.90 34.93 -5.09
N GLY A 57 2.74 35.72 -6.15
CA GLY A 57 1.61 36.66 -6.30
C GLY A 57 0.34 36.00 -6.84
N PRO A 58 -0.59 36.75 -7.46
CA PRO A 58 -1.68 36.17 -8.24
C PRO A 58 -1.16 35.37 -9.46
N PRO A 59 -1.98 34.53 -10.11
CA PRO A 59 -1.56 33.67 -11.22
C PRO A 59 -0.85 34.42 -12.36
N ASN A 60 -1.33 35.62 -12.69
CA ASN A 60 -0.75 36.48 -13.74
C ASN A 60 0.58 37.15 -13.34
N ARG A 61 1.01 37.03 -12.08
CA ARG A 61 2.29 37.55 -11.56
C ARG A 61 3.22 36.43 -11.11
N GLY A 62 3.10 35.26 -11.74
CA GLY A 62 3.96 34.10 -11.47
C GLY A 62 3.61 33.35 -10.19
N GLY A 63 2.43 33.62 -9.61
CA GLY A 63 1.89 32.81 -8.53
C GLY A 63 1.45 31.44 -8.98
N GLY A 64 1.61 30.44 -8.12
CA GLY A 64 1.12 29.10 -8.40
C GLY A 64 1.24 28.18 -7.20
N PHE A 65 0.83 26.93 -7.40
CA PHE A 65 1.03 25.88 -6.41
C PHE A 65 2.53 25.58 -6.22
N ASP A 66 2.90 25.27 -4.98
CA ASP A 66 4.26 24.86 -4.64
C ASP A 66 4.70 23.66 -5.50
N ARG A 67 5.70 23.88 -6.34
CA ARG A 67 6.24 22.89 -7.27
C ARG A 67 6.89 21.70 -6.55
N ALA A 68 7.50 21.92 -5.39
CA ALA A 68 8.12 20.85 -4.62
C ALA A 68 7.05 19.92 -4.03
N VAL A 69 5.92 20.48 -3.61
CA VAL A 69 4.77 19.67 -3.16
C VAL A 69 4.15 18.95 -4.35
N LEU A 70 3.91 19.63 -5.48
CA LEU A 70 3.36 18.99 -6.69
C LEU A 70 4.17 17.77 -7.13
N SER A 71 5.51 17.84 -7.10
CA SER A 71 6.37 16.70 -7.39
C SER A 71 6.14 15.53 -6.43
N GLN A 72 6.00 15.80 -5.12
CA GLN A 72 5.71 14.75 -4.13
C GLN A 72 4.35 14.08 -4.38
N LEU A 73 3.35 14.84 -4.85
CA LEU A 73 2.03 14.29 -5.19
C LEU A 73 2.11 13.37 -6.41
N ASP A 74 2.98 13.69 -7.37
CA ASP A 74 3.15 12.88 -8.58
C ASP A 74 3.90 11.57 -8.31
N ASP A 75 4.95 11.63 -7.49
CA ASP A 75 5.80 10.47 -7.17
C ASP A 75 5.08 9.32 -6.48
N ILE A 76 4.00 9.60 -5.75
CA ILE A 76 3.30 8.59 -4.94
C ILE A 76 2.12 8.00 -5.73
N PRO A 77 2.12 6.68 -5.98
CA PRO A 77 1.00 6.03 -6.66
C PRO A 77 -0.24 5.97 -5.77
N VAL A 78 -1.40 6.20 -6.38
CA VAL A 78 -2.73 6.01 -5.75
C VAL A 78 -2.88 4.58 -5.25
N GLY A 79 -3.51 4.47 -4.09
CA GLY A 79 -3.80 3.26 -3.34
C GLY A 79 -2.75 2.89 -2.29
N ASN A 80 -1.64 3.63 -2.24
CA ASN A 80 -0.65 3.43 -1.20
C ASN A 80 -1.02 4.13 0.11
N ARG A 81 -0.47 3.60 1.20
CA ARG A 81 -0.56 4.21 2.52
C ARG A 81 0.42 5.37 2.64
N VAL A 82 -0.02 6.48 3.20
CA VAL A 82 0.73 7.72 3.31
C VAL A 82 0.65 8.30 4.71
N GLN A 83 1.67 9.06 5.07
CA GLN A 83 1.65 10.01 6.18
C GLN A 83 1.60 11.42 5.60
N LEU A 84 0.58 12.16 5.98
CA LEU A 84 0.32 13.52 5.53
C LEU A 84 0.49 14.49 6.70
N THR A 85 1.25 15.56 6.49
CA THR A 85 1.23 16.76 7.34
C THR A 85 0.48 17.84 6.59
N TRP A 86 -0.49 18.47 7.25
CA TRP A 86 -1.39 19.44 6.63
C TRP A 86 -1.60 20.67 7.51
N HIS A 87 -2.03 21.76 6.87
CA HIS A 87 -2.53 22.97 7.54
C HIS A 87 -3.78 23.52 6.85
N TRP A 88 -4.46 24.46 7.51
CA TRP A 88 -5.65 25.14 7.03
C TRP A 88 -5.37 26.63 6.85
N ASP A 89 -5.53 27.12 5.63
CA ASP A 89 -5.41 28.54 5.26
C ASP A 89 -6.72 29.11 4.66
N GLY A 90 -7.84 28.43 4.92
CA GLY A 90 -9.08 28.54 4.14
C GLY A 90 -9.29 27.35 3.21
N HIS A 91 -8.22 26.58 2.94
CA HIS A 91 -8.27 25.26 2.33
C HIS A 91 -7.37 24.29 3.10
N LEU A 92 -7.63 22.98 2.96
CA LEU A 92 -6.70 21.95 3.45
C LEU A 92 -5.46 21.92 2.54
N ARG A 93 -4.30 22.27 3.12
CA ARG A 93 -3.02 22.36 2.43
C ARG A 93 -2.09 21.21 2.80
N VAL A 94 -1.31 20.74 1.83
CA VAL A 94 -0.24 19.76 2.04
C VAL A 94 1.04 20.48 2.41
N ASP A 95 1.57 20.20 3.60
CA ASP A 95 2.94 20.59 3.98
C ASP A 95 3.96 19.53 3.58
N ARG A 96 3.59 18.25 3.79
CA ARG A 96 4.46 17.11 3.53
C ARG A 96 3.66 15.86 3.28
N LEU A 97 4.03 15.13 2.23
CA LEU A 97 3.46 13.81 1.93
C LEU A 97 4.58 12.76 1.93
N LYS A 98 4.38 11.67 2.66
CA LYS A 98 5.35 10.58 2.74
C LYS A 98 4.68 9.23 2.48
N LEU A 99 5.22 8.46 1.54
CA LEU A 99 4.84 7.06 1.34
C LEU A 99 5.24 6.21 2.55
N LEU A 100 4.28 5.48 3.12
CA LEU A 100 4.50 4.49 4.17
C LEU A 100 4.66 3.12 3.54
N ARG A 101 5.91 2.68 3.37
CA ARG A 101 6.22 1.34 2.85
C ARG A 101 6.04 0.30 3.94
N PRO A 102 5.51 -0.89 3.61
CA PRO A 102 5.50 -2.00 4.55
C PRO A 102 6.93 -2.41 4.90
N TYR A 103 7.14 -2.87 6.13
CA TYR A 103 8.46 -3.34 6.60
C TYR A 103 8.98 -4.52 5.75
N ASN A 104 8.09 -5.47 5.46
CA ASN A 104 8.38 -6.59 4.57
C ASN A 104 7.89 -6.29 3.14
N ARG A 105 8.64 -6.75 2.14
CA ARG A 105 8.23 -6.65 0.72
C ARG A 105 7.23 -7.72 0.29
N LYS A 106 6.92 -8.66 1.16
CA LYS A 106 5.93 -9.71 0.97
C LYS A 106 5.38 -10.14 2.32
N GLY A 107 4.20 -10.70 2.35
CA GLY A 107 3.61 -11.16 3.60
C GLY A 107 2.29 -11.88 3.40
N VAL A 108 1.75 -12.31 4.53
CA VAL A 108 0.39 -12.83 4.64
C VAL A 108 -0.34 -11.96 5.64
N THR A 109 -1.54 -11.49 5.26
CA THR A 109 -2.40 -10.69 6.12
C THR A 109 -3.74 -11.40 6.25
N VAL A 110 -4.17 -11.61 7.49
CA VAL A 110 -5.54 -12.04 7.83
C VAL A 110 -6.30 -10.83 8.31
N GLY A 111 -7.54 -10.66 7.84
CA GLY A 111 -8.30 -9.46 8.10
C GLY A 111 -9.73 -9.52 7.62
N LYS A 112 -10.42 -8.39 7.77
CA LYS A 112 -11.78 -8.16 7.26
C LYS A 112 -11.77 -7.19 6.10
N ILE A 113 -12.52 -7.49 5.05
CA ILE A 113 -12.75 -6.58 3.93
C ILE A 113 -13.52 -5.35 4.42
N LEU A 114 -13.01 -4.17 4.10
CA LEU A 114 -13.65 -2.89 4.39
C LEU A 114 -14.38 -2.34 3.18
N ASP A 115 -13.76 -2.46 2.01
CA ASP A 115 -14.24 -1.91 0.75
C ASP A 115 -13.57 -2.63 -0.42
N LYS A 116 -14.13 -2.51 -1.62
CA LYS A 116 -13.55 -3.06 -2.85
C LYS A 116 -13.81 -2.17 -4.05
N GLY A 117 -12.96 -2.30 -5.05
CA GLY A 117 -13.22 -1.81 -6.40
C GLY A 117 -12.86 -2.87 -7.42
N ASP A 118 -12.91 -2.51 -8.70
CA ASP A 118 -12.80 -3.47 -9.81
C ASP A 118 -11.52 -4.33 -9.79
N HIS A 119 -10.44 -3.83 -9.18
CA HIS A 119 -9.12 -4.45 -9.22
C HIS A 119 -8.36 -4.28 -7.90
N TRP A 120 -9.05 -3.93 -6.81
CA TRP A 120 -8.45 -3.73 -5.50
C TRP A 120 -9.42 -4.05 -4.37
N VAL A 121 -8.87 -4.37 -3.21
CA VAL A 121 -9.60 -4.53 -1.94
C VAL A 121 -8.94 -3.72 -0.84
N GLU A 122 -9.73 -3.09 0.01
CA GLU A 122 -9.31 -2.54 1.28
C GLU A 122 -9.61 -3.53 2.40
N MET A 123 -8.64 -3.77 3.26
CA MET A 123 -8.77 -4.73 4.35
C MET A 123 -8.15 -4.18 5.62
N SER A 124 -8.84 -4.36 6.73
CA SER A 124 -8.30 -4.15 8.08
C SER A 124 -7.63 -5.42 8.57
N SER A 125 -6.36 -5.34 8.97
CA SER A 125 -5.65 -6.49 9.55
C SER A 125 -6.20 -6.83 10.94
N SER A 126 -6.53 -8.10 11.20
CA SER A 126 -6.99 -8.55 12.53
C SER A 126 -5.95 -8.32 13.64
N ARG A 127 -4.65 -8.21 13.30
CA ARG A 127 -3.56 -8.03 14.27
C ARG A 127 -3.36 -6.58 14.69
N PHE A 128 -3.51 -5.65 13.75
CA PHE A 128 -3.13 -4.24 13.95
C PHE A 128 -4.31 -3.28 13.82
N GLY A 129 -5.43 -3.71 13.24
CA GLY A 129 -6.58 -2.86 12.92
C GLY A 129 -6.34 -1.84 11.81
N ILE A 130 -5.15 -1.84 11.20
CA ILE A 130 -4.73 -0.83 10.22
C ILE A 130 -5.27 -1.18 8.82
N PRO A 131 -6.01 -0.27 8.16
CA PRO A 131 -6.46 -0.46 6.78
C PRO A 131 -5.31 -0.43 5.77
N PHE A 132 -5.32 -1.37 4.83
CA PHE A 132 -4.46 -1.37 3.64
C PHE A 132 -5.27 -1.68 2.40
N ARG A 133 -4.94 -1.00 1.29
CA ARG A 133 -5.45 -1.33 -0.03
C ARG A 133 -4.47 -2.25 -0.76
N TYR A 134 -4.97 -3.35 -1.27
CA TYR A 134 -4.23 -4.34 -2.05
C TYR A 134 -4.82 -4.41 -3.45
N TYR A 135 -3.96 -4.47 -4.46
CA TYR A 135 -4.35 -4.49 -5.86
C TYR A 135 -4.18 -5.89 -6.45
N ALA A 136 -5.00 -6.25 -7.43
CA ALA A 136 -4.72 -7.40 -8.26
C ALA A 136 -3.33 -7.27 -8.89
N ARG A 137 -2.62 -8.40 -9.00
CA ARG A 137 -1.31 -8.46 -9.63
C ARG A 137 -1.45 -8.26 -11.13
N TRP A 138 -0.49 -7.55 -11.72
CA TRP A 138 -0.35 -7.44 -13.17
C TRP A 138 0.52 -8.60 -13.71
N VAL A 139 0.06 -9.29 -14.75
CA VAL A 139 0.71 -10.44 -15.40
C VAL A 139 0.79 -10.20 -16.90
N GLY A 140 1.64 -10.93 -17.64
CA GLY A 140 1.65 -10.91 -19.11
C GLY A 140 2.44 -9.78 -19.80
N GLY A 141 3.18 -8.93 -19.07
CA GLY A 141 4.01 -7.88 -19.69
C GLY A 141 3.23 -6.59 -19.99
N LEU A 142 3.50 -5.87 -21.08
CA LEU A 142 2.75 -4.66 -21.44
C LEU A 142 1.33 -4.99 -21.90
N PRO A 143 0.34 -4.07 -21.78
CA PRO A 143 -1.03 -4.30 -22.24
C PRO A 143 -1.11 -4.82 -23.69
N GLU A 144 -0.31 -4.24 -24.58
CA GLU A 144 -0.19 -4.60 -26.00
C GLU A 144 0.29 -6.04 -26.24
N ARG A 145 0.93 -6.67 -25.24
CA ARG A 145 1.46 -8.04 -25.29
C ARG A 145 0.60 -9.03 -24.50
N GLY A 146 -0.66 -8.68 -24.23
CA GLY A 146 -1.56 -9.49 -23.39
C GLY A 146 -1.33 -9.27 -21.89
N GLY A 147 -0.67 -8.17 -21.52
CA GLY A 147 -0.53 -7.76 -20.14
C GLY A 147 -1.87 -7.34 -19.55
N GLY A 148 -2.19 -7.81 -18.35
CA GLY A 148 -3.44 -7.48 -17.68
C GLY A 148 -3.40 -7.83 -16.20
N TYR A 149 -4.49 -7.52 -15.51
CA TYR A 149 -4.67 -8.02 -14.16
C TYR A 149 -4.92 -9.53 -14.18
N ASP A 150 -4.42 -10.22 -13.16
CA ASP A 150 -4.61 -11.65 -12.94
C ASP A 150 -6.12 -11.96 -12.80
N GLU A 151 -6.70 -12.62 -13.80
CA GLU A 151 -8.16 -12.87 -13.88
C GLU A 151 -8.68 -13.66 -12.68
N GLY A 152 -7.96 -14.67 -12.21
CA GLY A 152 -8.34 -15.43 -11.03
C GLY A 152 -8.44 -14.56 -9.78
N THR A 153 -7.50 -13.61 -9.63
CA THR A 153 -7.57 -12.62 -8.55
C THR A 153 -8.77 -11.69 -8.71
N LEU A 154 -9.09 -11.26 -9.94
CA LEU A 154 -10.25 -10.39 -10.20
C LEU A 154 -11.57 -11.07 -9.87
N SER A 155 -11.79 -12.31 -10.34
CA SER A 155 -13.01 -13.07 -10.06
C SER A 155 -13.21 -13.25 -8.56
N SER A 156 -12.14 -13.56 -7.83
CA SER A 156 -12.25 -13.65 -6.39
C SER A 156 -12.59 -12.29 -5.75
N ILE A 157 -12.13 -11.14 -6.29
CA ILE A 157 -12.46 -9.81 -5.75
C ILE A 157 -13.94 -9.48 -6.00
N GLU A 158 -14.46 -9.88 -7.15
CA GLU A 158 -15.86 -9.70 -7.52
C GLU A 158 -16.80 -10.42 -6.55
N GLU A 159 -16.43 -11.61 -6.11
CA GLU A 159 -17.22 -12.42 -5.16
C GLU A 159 -17.22 -11.85 -3.73
N LEU A 160 -16.14 -11.15 -3.32
CA LEU A 160 -16.01 -10.61 -1.96
C LEU A 160 -17.08 -9.58 -1.60
N GLN A 161 -17.53 -9.65 -0.35
CA GLN A 161 -18.39 -8.67 0.29
C GLN A 161 -17.65 -7.92 1.40
N PRO A 162 -18.07 -6.69 1.74
CA PRO A 162 -17.64 -6.05 2.98
C PRO A 162 -17.87 -6.96 4.19
N ASP A 163 -16.99 -6.86 5.19
CA ASP A 163 -16.92 -7.69 6.40
C ASP A 163 -16.46 -9.15 6.22
N ASP A 164 -16.26 -9.63 4.99
CA ASP A 164 -15.70 -10.96 4.73
C ASP A 164 -14.33 -11.11 5.40
N LYS A 165 -14.12 -12.25 6.05
CA LYS A 165 -12.84 -12.62 6.64
C LYS A 165 -11.99 -13.34 5.61
N VAL A 166 -10.84 -12.77 5.28
CA VAL A 166 -9.93 -13.33 4.27
C VAL A 166 -8.51 -13.44 4.79
N LYS A 167 -7.77 -14.39 4.22
CA LYS A 167 -6.33 -14.53 4.32
C LYS A 167 -5.72 -14.26 2.96
N LEU A 168 -4.97 -13.17 2.82
CA LEU A 168 -4.31 -12.81 1.57
C LEU A 168 -2.80 -12.89 1.68
N THR A 169 -2.16 -13.42 0.64
CA THR A 169 -0.70 -13.36 0.42
C THR A 169 -0.42 -12.24 -0.54
N TRP A 170 0.57 -11.41 -0.23
CA TRP A 170 0.87 -10.22 -1.01
C TRP A 170 2.36 -9.98 -1.19
N VAL A 171 2.70 -9.19 -2.22
CA VAL A 171 4.04 -8.66 -2.52
C VAL A 171 3.96 -7.15 -2.74
N PHE A 172 5.06 -6.43 -2.55
CA PHE A 172 5.13 -4.99 -2.74
C PHE A 172 6.05 -4.64 -3.93
N ASP A 173 5.45 -4.15 -5.01
CA ASP A 173 6.09 -3.74 -6.26
C ASP A 173 5.67 -2.32 -6.69
N ALA A 174 5.91 -1.36 -5.79
CA ALA A 174 5.38 0.02 -5.78
C ALA A 174 3.96 0.15 -5.22
N ARG A 175 3.18 -0.94 -5.20
CA ARG A 175 1.92 -1.06 -4.45
C ARG A 175 1.83 -2.47 -3.84
N PRO A 176 1.03 -2.69 -2.79
CA PRO A 176 0.71 -4.03 -2.33
C PRO A 176 -0.11 -4.76 -3.41
N ARG A 177 0.40 -5.89 -3.90
CA ARG A 177 -0.24 -6.77 -4.89
C ARG A 177 -0.64 -8.07 -4.26
N ILE A 178 -1.84 -8.51 -4.58
CA ILE A 178 -2.39 -9.78 -4.17
C ILE A 178 -1.75 -10.87 -5.03
N VAL A 179 -1.15 -11.85 -4.38
CA VAL A 179 -0.63 -13.07 -5.02
C VAL A 179 -1.67 -14.17 -4.94
N SER A 180 -2.37 -14.25 -3.82
CA SER A 180 -3.48 -15.17 -3.61
C SER A 180 -4.31 -14.67 -2.44
N PHE A 181 -5.58 -15.01 -2.41
CA PHE A 181 -6.35 -14.93 -1.17
C PHE A 181 -7.30 -16.11 -1.08
N ARG A 182 -7.65 -16.46 0.14
CA ARG A 182 -8.56 -17.55 0.47
C ARG A 182 -9.53 -17.05 1.54
N GLY A 183 -10.76 -17.55 1.51
CA GLY A 183 -11.63 -17.47 2.68
C GLY A 183 -10.87 -18.05 3.88
N VAL A 184 -11.01 -17.43 5.05
CA VAL A 184 -10.59 -18.10 6.28
C VAL A 184 -11.63 -19.19 6.51
N GLU A 185 -11.45 -20.36 5.89
CA GLU A 185 -12.25 -21.54 6.21
C GLU A 185 -12.22 -21.69 7.73
N GLU A 186 -13.40 -21.76 8.33
CA GLU A 186 -13.57 -21.95 9.78
C GLU A 186 -12.96 -23.27 10.28
N GLU A 187 -12.29 -24.05 9.43
CA GLU A 187 -11.61 -25.30 9.74
C GLU A 187 -10.42 -25.15 10.71
N GLU A 188 -9.87 -23.94 10.91
CA GLU A 188 -8.97 -23.71 12.05
C GLU A 188 -9.70 -23.78 13.42
N SER A 189 -11.04 -23.91 13.44
CA SER A 189 -11.84 -24.17 14.65
C SER A 189 -12.08 -25.66 14.94
N LEU A 190 -11.59 -26.57 14.09
CA LEU A 190 -11.58 -28.01 14.34
C LEU A 190 -10.15 -28.55 14.46
N PHE A 191 -9.20 -27.72 14.89
CA PHE A 191 -8.01 -28.27 15.54
C PHE A 191 -8.46 -28.89 16.88
N VAL A 192 -9.00 -30.10 16.80
CA VAL A 192 -9.04 -31.04 17.93
C VAL A 192 -7.57 -31.33 18.20
N PRO A 193 -6.98 -30.79 19.27
CA PRO A 193 -5.61 -31.13 19.59
C PRO A 193 -5.57 -32.66 19.77
N PHE A 194 -4.50 -33.32 19.35
CA PHE A 194 -4.38 -34.79 19.45
C PHE A 194 -4.51 -35.36 20.88
N TYR A 195 -4.65 -34.50 21.90
CA TYR A 195 -4.92 -34.82 23.29
C TYR A 195 -6.38 -34.62 23.74
N GLU A 196 -7.27 -34.05 22.92
CA GLU A 196 -8.72 -34.10 23.19
C GLU A 196 -9.28 -35.45 22.73
N LYS A 197 -9.49 -36.32 23.71
CA LYS A 197 -10.27 -37.54 23.53
C LYS A 197 -11.71 -37.15 23.23
N VAL A 198 -12.09 -37.18 21.96
CA VAL A 198 -13.48 -37.09 21.55
C VAL A 198 -14.16 -38.41 21.93
N ASP A 199 -14.85 -38.44 23.08
CA ASP A 199 -15.73 -39.55 23.49
C ASP A 199 -17.06 -39.56 22.68
N LEU A 200 -17.00 -39.37 21.35
CA LEU A 200 -18.20 -39.40 20.49
C LEU A 200 -18.48 -40.76 19.83
N PHE A 201 -17.70 -41.79 20.16
CA PHE A 201 -18.11 -43.17 19.91
C PHE A 201 -18.20 -43.90 21.25
N ARG A 202 -19.38 -43.82 21.88
CA ARG A 202 -19.79 -44.80 22.87
C ARG A 202 -20.41 -45.98 22.10
N PRO A 203 -19.68 -47.06 21.77
CA PRO A 203 -20.31 -48.26 21.27
C PRO A 203 -21.25 -48.79 22.37
N GLN A 204 -22.50 -49.05 21.99
CA GLN A 204 -23.45 -49.76 22.85
C GLN A 204 -22.80 -51.05 23.38
N PRO A 205 -22.88 -51.34 24.70
CA PRO A 205 -22.31 -52.57 25.25
C PRO A 205 -23.08 -53.77 24.67
N ARG A 206 -22.37 -54.58 23.89
CA ARG A 206 -22.85 -55.88 23.42
C ARG A 206 -22.97 -56.81 24.63
N ALA A 207 -24.11 -57.51 24.73
CA ALA A 207 -24.40 -58.46 25.80
C ALA A 207 -23.31 -59.55 25.94
N PRO A 208 -23.06 -60.07 27.15
CA PRO A 208 -21.94 -60.95 27.43
C PRO A 208 -22.20 -62.35 26.87
N ILE A 209 -21.34 -62.78 25.94
CA ILE A 209 -21.30 -64.18 25.51
C ILE A 209 -20.12 -64.83 26.25
N SER A 210 -20.50 -65.76 27.12
CA SER A 210 -19.66 -66.72 27.79
C SER A 210 -18.83 -67.55 26.80
N SER A 211 -17.52 -67.64 27.05
CA SER A 211 -16.69 -68.85 27.11
C SER A 211 -15.29 -68.62 26.53
N SER A 212 -14.28 -68.84 27.38
CA SER A 212 -12.89 -69.02 26.97
C SER A 212 -12.76 -70.22 26.02
N PRO A 213 -11.69 -70.27 25.20
CA PRO A 213 -10.49 -70.95 25.71
C PRO A 213 -9.15 -70.24 25.37
N ALA A 214 -8.24 -70.36 26.33
CA ALA A 214 -6.77 -70.38 26.27
C ALA A 214 -6.05 -69.81 25.03
N ASN A 215 -5.29 -68.73 25.24
CA ASN A 215 -4.12 -68.39 24.41
C ASN A 215 -2.91 -69.24 24.87
N PRO A 216 -2.16 -69.86 23.94
CA PRO A 216 -1.07 -70.79 24.26
C PRO A 216 0.29 -70.12 24.57
N PHE A 217 0.33 -68.79 24.73
CA PHE A 217 1.58 -68.04 24.91
C PHE A 217 1.82 -67.54 26.36
N ASP A 218 0.94 -67.84 27.30
CA ASP A 218 1.12 -67.51 28.72
C ASP A 218 1.95 -68.55 29.50
N GLN A 219 3.10 -68.90 28.95
CA GLN A 219 4.17 -69.55 29.70
C GLN A 219 5.49 -68.91 29.30
N VAL A 220 5.99 -67.98 30.12
CA VAL A 220 7.30 -68.02 30.79
C VAL A 220 7.41 -66.80 31.71
N THR A 221 7.60 -67.07 33.01
CA THR A 221 7.86 -66.12 34.10
C THR A 221 9.31 -65.58 34.11
N PRO A 222 9.58 -64.46 34.80
CA PRO A 222 10.79 -63.66 34.63
C PRO A 222 11.97 -64.11 35.50
N LYS A 223 13.20 -63.91 35.00
CA LYS A 223 14.43 -63.85 35.81
C LYS A 223 15.30 -62.67 35.38
N THR A 224 15.52 -61.73 36.29
CA THR A 224 16.64 -60.77 36.32
C THR A 224 17.83 -61.39 37.09
N PRO A 225 18.98 -60.70 37.23
CA PRO A 225 19.81 -60.03 36.22
C PRO A 225 21.27 -60.56 36.27
N SER A 226 22.00 -60.56 35.15
CA SER A 226 23.46 -60.73 35.20
C SER A 226 24.15 -59.88 34.14
N THR A 227 24.79 -58.83 34.65
CA THR A 227 26.10 -58.26 34.31
C THR A 227 26.85 -58.94 33.15
N VAL A 228 27.18 -58.16 32.11
CA VAL A 228 28.53 -57.91 31.58
C VAL A 228 28.41 -57.15 30.23
N ASN A 229 28.99 -55.94 30.19
CA ASN A 229 29.17 -55.09 29.01
C ASN A 229 30.23 -55.69 28.07
N PRO A 230 29.99 -55.80 26.74
CA PRO A 230 31.00 -56.28 25.79
C PRO A 230 31.68 -55.18 24.93
N PHE A 231 31.44 -53.88 25.16
CA PHE A 231 32.02 -52.81 24.34
C PHE A 231 32.68 -51.66 25.13
N GLY A 232 33.55 -52.02 26.07
CA GLY A 232 34.54 -51.07 26.58
C GLY A 232 35.81 -51.15 25.76
N ARG A 233 36.05 -50.16 24.87
CA ARG A 233 37.39 -49.61 24.55
C ARG A 233 37.29 -48.19 23.99
N ASP A 234 37.87 -47.27 24.76
CA ASP A 234 38.84 -46.24 24.37
C ASP A 234 38.44 -45.11 23.41
N ALA A 235 38.21 -43.95 24.04
CA ALA A 235 38.93 -42.69 23.84
C ALA A 235 39.02 -42.08 22.41
N GLY A 236 38.34 -40.94 22.23
CA GLY A 236 38.65 -39.96 21.19
C GLY A 236 37.50 -39.01 20.88
N SER A 237 37.41 -37.88 21.60
CA SER A 237 36.54 -36.76 21.24
C SER A 237 36.92 -36.18 19.86
N PRO A 238 35.96 -35.80 19.00
CA PRO A 238 36.24 -35.29 17.65
C PRO A 238 36.46 -33.77 17.59
N PHE A 239 36.76 -33.11 18.72
CA PHE A 239 36.75 -31.64 18.84
C PHE A 239 38.10 -31.01 19.24
N ASP A 240 39.22 -31.71 19.07
CA ASP A 240 40.56 -31.15 19.36
C ASP A 240 41.36 -30.90 18.08
N HIS A 241 41.18 -29.74 17.45
CA HIS A 241 42.25 -29.05 16.71
C HIS A 241 41.99 -27.54 16.66
N VAL A 242 42.36 -26.84 17.73
CA VAL A 242 42.69 -25.40 17.69
C VAL A 242 43.80 -25.13 18.69
N SER A 243 44.96 -24.67 18.19
CA SER A 243 45.95 -23.82 18.85
C SER A 243 47.17 -23.60 17.92
N PRO A 244 48.01 -22.56 18.09
CA PRO A 244 47.76 -21.24 17.52
C PRO A 244 49.00 -20.75 16.72
N ASN A 245 48.95 -19.49 16.27
CA ASN A 245 50.12 -18.65 15.96
C ASN A 245 50.61 -18.61 14.50
N ALA A 246 50.00 -17.72 13.69
CA ALA A 246 50.73 -16.82 12.79
C ALA A 246 49.77 -15.77 12.21
N SER A 247 50.02 -14.50 12.50
CA SER A 247 49.51 -13.31 11.81
C SER A 247 50.61 -12.23 11.91
N PRO A 248 50.67 -11.19 11.05
CA PRO A 248 49.86 -10.94 9.84
C PRO A 248 50.69 -10.47 8.63
N VAL A 249 50.16 -10.59 7.41
CA VAL A 249 50.52 -9.69 6.29
C VAL A 249 49.26 -9.36 5.49
N PRO A 250 48.91 -8.07 5.26
CA PRO A 250 47.74 -7.70 4.48
C PRO A 250 48.10 -7.54 3.00
N SER A 251 47.32 -8.18 2.12
CA SER A 251 47.34 -7.90 0.68
C SER A 251 46.09 -7.12 0.31
N VAL A 252 46.21 -5.79 0.32
CA VAL A 252 45.27 -4.86 -0.31
C VAL A 252 45.87 -4.50 -1.66
N VAL A 253 45.26 -4.96 -2.75
CA VAL A 253 45.45 -4.36 -4.09
C VAL A 253 44.11 -4.38 -4.82
N SER A 254 43.40 -3.25 -4.78
CA SER A 254 42.38 -2.88 -5.75
C SER A 254 43.05 -1.99 -6.82
N PRO A 255 42.92 -2.28 -8.13
CA PRO A 255 43.70 -1.62 -9.17
C PRO A 255 43.06 -0.35 -9.78
N PHE A 256 42.14 0.32 -9.08
CA PHE A 256 41.50 1.55 -9.57
C PHE A 256 41.48 2.64 -8.50
N ASP A 257 42.63 3.26 -8.27
CA ASP A 257 42.65 4.61 -7.70
C ASP A 257 43.96 5.33 -8.05
N MET A 258 43.90 6.16 -9.09
CA MET A 258 44.90 7.20 -9.33
C MET A 258 44.19 8.44 -9.88
N THR A 259 43.99 9.42 -8.99
CA THR A 259 44.09 10.84 -9.35
C THR A 259 45.46 11.32 -8.88
N PRO A 260 46.10 12.21 -9.65
CA PRO A 260 46.27 13.57 -9.13
C PRO A 260 46.07 14.68 -10.17
N SER A 261 45.57 15.82 -9.69
CA SER A 261 45.40 17.12 -10.35
C SER A 261 46.73 17.79 -10.79
N PRO A 262 46.75 19.09 -11.16
CA PRO A 262 46.43 19.69 -12.45
C PRO A 262 47.72 20.24 -13.14
N SER A 263 47.72 20.40 -14.46
CA SER A 263 48.73 21.26 -15.12
C SER A 263 48.15 22.01 -16.30
N ILE A 264 48.39 23.33 -16.23
CA ILE A 264 48.08 24.37 -17.19
C ILE A 264 48.90 24.12 -18.46
N GLY A 265 48.22 24.08 -19.62
CA GLY A 265 48.82 24.07 -20.94
C GLY A 265 47.97 24.90 -21.89
N VAL A 266 48.40 26.12 -22.12
CA VAL A 266 47.83 27.05 -23.11
C VAL A 266 48.26 26.59 -24.51
N ALA A 267 47.30 26.32 -25.39
CA ALA A 267 47.48 26.43 -26.84
C ALA A 267 46.14 26.78 -27.52
N PRO A 268 46.15 27.63 -28.57
CA PRO A 268 44.97 28.35 -29.05
C PRO A 268 44.26 27.64 -30.21
N ASN A 269 43.01 28.05 -30.44
CA ASN A 269 42.19 27.78 -31.63
C ASN A 269 41.68 26.35 -31.84
N ALA A 270 40.59 26.03 -31.16
CA ALA A 270 39.57 25.11 -31.69
C ALA A 270 38.24 25.86 -31.74
N SER A 271 37.83 26.27 -32.94
CA SER A 271 36.54 26.89 -33.20
C SER A 271 35.41 25.91 -32.89
N ASN A 272 34.42 26.39 -32.12
CA ASN A 272 33.22 25.66 -31.74
C ASN A 272 32.33 25.45 -33.00
N PRO A 273 31.90 24.23 -33.35
CA PRO A 273 31.18 23.97 -34.60
C PRO A 273 29.69 24.34 -34.56
N PHE A 274 29.20 24.92 -33.46
CA PHE A 274 27.78 25.27 -33.27
C PHE A 274 27.48 26.77 -33.34
N GLU A 275 28.47 27.62 -33.62
CA GLU A 275 28.29 29.08 -33.67
C GLU A 275 28.16 29.63 -35.09
N LYS A 276 27.29 29.06 -35.94
CA LYS A 276 26.79 29.76 -37.14
C LYS A 276 25.39 29.30 -37.53
N GLN A 277 24.36 29.88 -36.92
CA GLN A 277 23.06 30.01 -37.59
C GLN A 277 22.41 31.35 -37.20
N PRO A 278 22.06 32.21 -38.18
CA PRO A 278 21.29 33.41 -37.91
C PRO A 278 19.85 33.06 -37.53
N ILE A 279 19.34 33.70 -36.49
CA ILE A 279 17.95 33.62 -36.04
C ILE A 279 17.08 34.39 -37.03
N SER A 280 16.31 33.68 -37.84
CA SER A 280 15.14 34.21 -38.56
C SER A 280 13.86 33.83 -37.79
N PRO A 281 12.85 34.72 -37.72
CA PRO A 281 11.62 34.46 -36.97
C PRO A 281 10.82 33.31 -37.60
N PRO A 282 10.12 32.47 -36.82
CA PRO A 282 9.34 31.38 -37.38
C PRO A 282 8.15 31.91 -38.18
N VAL A 283 8.17 31.60 -39.48
CA VAL A 283 7.00 31.67 -40.36
C VAL A 283 5.99 30.62 -39.88
N ALA A 284 4.75 31.05 -39.65
CA ALA A 284 3.67 30.17 -39.26
C ALA A 284 3.36 29.17 -40.40
N THR A 285 3.80 27.93 -40.25
CA THR A 285 3.24 26.79 -40.97
C THR A 285 1.93 26.37 -40.29
N PRO A 286 0.79 26.34 -41.00
CA PRO A 286 -0.45 25.83 -40.43
C PRO A 286 -0.36 24.31 -40.19
N SER A 287 -0.75 23.89 -38.99
CA SER A 287 -0.93 22.47 -38.65
C SER A 287 -2.03 21.83 -39.52
N PRO A 288 -1.90 20.56 -39.93
CA PRO A 288 -2.81 19.91 -40.88
C PRO A 288 -4.12 19.40 -40.24
N PHE A 289 -4.42 19.84 -39.02
CA PHE A 289 -5.61 19.46 -38.27
C PHE A 289 -6.38 20.72 -37.86
N ASP A 290 -6.98 21.41 -38.82
CA ASP A 290 -8.15 22.22 -38.50
C ASP A 290 -9.00 22.48 -39.75
N SER A 291 -10.06 21.70 -39.87
CA SER A 291 -11.15 21.98 -40.82
C SER A 291 -12.41 21.48 -40.15
N ASN A 292 -13.16 22.42 -39.55
CA ASN A 292 -14.47 22.30 -38.92
C ASN A 292 -14.53 22.28 -37.38
N ILE A 293 -14.02 23.34 -36.73
CA ILE A 293 -14.56 23.77 -35.44
C ILE A 293 -15.55 24.93 -35.71
N PRO A 294 -16.84 24.80 -35.37
CA PRO A 294 -17.78 25.92 -35.48
C PRO A 294 -17.38 27.05 -34.51
N ALA A 295 -17.55 28.30 -34.95
CA ALA A 295 -17.25 29.50 -34.18
C ALA A 295 -17.98 29.51 -32.82
N ASN A 296 -17.28 30.01 -31.80
CA ASN A 296 -17.76 30.14 -30.44
C ASN A 296 -19.03 31.04 -30.38
N PRO A 297 -20.16 30.57 -29.83
CA PRO A 297 -21.42 31.33 -29.85
C PRO A 297 -21.43 32.57 -28.93
N PHE A 298 -20.33 32.84 -28.22
CA PHE A 298 -20.21 33.98 -27.31
C PHE A 298 -19.56 35.23 -27.94
N ASP A 299 -19.08 35.16 -29.18
CA ASP A 299 -18.37 36.29 -29.83
C ASP A 299 -19.28 37.28 -30.57
N VAL A 300 -20.61 37.14 -30.48
CA VAL A 300 -21.57 38.07 -31.11
C VAL A 300 -22.57 38.64 -30.10
N GLN A 301 -22.12 39.47 -29.17
CA GLN A 301 -22.98 40.46 -28.52
C GLN A 301 -22.21 41.74 -28.14
N SER A 302 -22.15 42.70 -29.07
CA SER A 302 -22.01 44.11 -28.73
C SER A 302 -23.42 44.72 -28.66
N LYS A 303 -23.98 44.82 -27.45
CA LYS A 303 -25.13 45.70 -27.16
C LYS A 303 -24.85 46.52 -25.90
N PRO A 304 -25.30 47.79 -25.86
CA PRO A 304 -24.91 48.75 -24.84
C PRO A 304 -25.54 48.43 -23.47
N ILE A 305 -24.78 48.73 -22.43
CA ILE A 305 -25.14 48.58 -21.01
C ILE A 305 -26.33 49.50 -20.67
N PRO A 306 -27.42 49.00 -20.07
CA PRO A 306 -28.46 49.87 -19.54
C PRO A 306 -27.97 50.59 -18.26
N THR A 307 -28.18 51.90 -18.24
CA THR A 307 -27.92 52.79 -17.09
C THR A 307 -28.67 52.35 -15.84
N ASN A 308 -27.95 52.24 -14.73
CA ASN A 308 -28.45 51.98 -13.38
C ASN A 308 -29.55 52.98 -12.96
N SER A 309 -30.66 52.46 -12.43
CA SER A 309 -31.80 53.26 -11.94
C SER A 309 -31.81 53.33 -10.40
N PHE A 310 -30.70 53.77 -9.79
CA PHE A 310 -30.62 54.06 -8.35
C PHE A 310 -30.15 55.48 -8.02
N ASP A 311 -30.03 56.37 -9.01
CA ASP A 311 -29.90 57.81 -8.77
C ASP A 311 -31.19 58.53 -9.17
N LYS A 312 -32.07 58.71 -8.17
CA LYS A 312 -33.04 59.80 -8.11
C LYS A 312 -33.44 60.08 -6.67
#